data_AF-A0A1B7NH21-F1
#
_entry.id   AF-A0A1B7NH21-F1
#
_cell.length_a   1.000
_cell.length_b   1.000
_cell.length_c   1.000
_cell.angle_alpha   90.00
_cell.angle_beta   90.00
_cell.angle_gamma   90.00
#
_symmetry.space_group_name_H-M   'P 1'
#
loop_
_entity.id
_entity.type
_entity.pdbx_description
1 polymer ?
#
loop_
_entity_poly.entity_id
_entity_poly.type
_entity_poly.pdbx_seq_one_letter_code
_entity_poly.pdbx_strand_id
1 'polypeptide(L)'
;MNTTVRNACIRGDLPTAEELLTQEIDANSDNYRSYANRSVVMARKLDWDHALDDATKSLSIQPSLMGYISKGIALCGKKQVRDANRAFDLASIFSAGDPKTIHFLFLIKSIALFSANQHAETMRRLRELAAACLDVHTTLLCRIMEVYLHIQLGNSALDRACPTEAADHFTAAVNTGAFLSKSAIDSKYEEFMVLFGCDFNFLWQTANQKRCHALLRAGRLAEVFEAYQYMTDMSDETTKANCLDWSLGFIRELSTSRDSVPNADATPDICKYENDSLSDIDSDIDNVDDVIY
;
A
#
# COMPACT_ATOMS: atom_id res chain seq x y z
N MET A 1 -4.40 -25.96 4.47
CA MET A 1 -5.57 -25.51 3.70
C MET A 1 -5.57 -26.21 2.34
N ASN A 2 -6.72 -26.62 1.81
CA ASN A 2 -6.81 -27.20 0.46
C ASN A 2 -6.37 -26.18 -0.60
N THR A 3 -5.73 -26.64 -1.69
CA THR A 3 -5.26 -25.81 -2.80
C THR A 3 -6.36 -24.94 -3.42
N THR A 4 -7.60 -25.43 -3.55
CA THR A 4 -8.70 -24.65 -4.14
C THR A 4 -9.07 -23.45 -3.26
N VAL A 5 -9.26 -23.69 -1.97
CA VAL A 5 -9.52 -22.63 -0.97
C VAL A 5 -8.35 -21.64 -0.95
N ARG A 6 -7.12 -22.17 -0.94
CA ARG A 6 -5.90 -21.36 -0.95
C ARG A 6 -5.86 -20.40 -2.14
N ASN A 7 -6.14 -20.90 -3.33
CA ASN A 7 -6.12 -20.11 -4.55
C ASN A 7 -7.25 -19.07 -4.58
N ALA A 8 -8.42 -19.39 -4.04
CA ALA A 8 -9.50 -18.43 -3.86
C ALA A 8 -9.07 -17.28 -2.92
N CYS A 9 -8.47 -17.60 -1.77
CA CYS A 9 -7.91 -16.60 -0.85
C CYS A 9 -6.84 -15.72 -1.52
N ILE A 10 -5.91 -16.30 -2.29
CA ILE A 10 -4.85 -15.55 -2.98
C ILE A 10 -5.45 -14.57 -4.00
N ARG A 11 -6.48 -14.97 -4.74
CA ARG A 11 -7.18 -14.09 -5.69
C ARG A 11 -8.11 -13.07 -5.02
N GLY A 12 -8.29 -13.14 -3.70
CA GLY A 12 -9.26 -12.31 -2.98
C GLY A 12 -10.72 -12.73 -3.18
N ASP A 13 -10.98 -13.90 -3.73
CA ASP A 13 -12.32 -14.48 -3.88
C ASP A 13 -12.77 -15.11 -2.55
N LEU A 14 -13.06 -14.22 -1.58
CA LEU A 14 -13.47 -14.59 -0.24
C LEU A 14 -14.82 -15.34 -0.20
N PRO A 15 -15.84 -15.00 -1.01
CA PRO A 15 -17.10 -15.76 -1.05
C PRO A 15 -16.88 -17.22 -1.43
N THR A 16 -16.12 -17.50 -2.50
CA THR A 16 -15.81 -18.88 -2.89
C THR A 16 -15.01 -19.61 -1.82
N ALA A 17 -14.04 -18.93 -1.19
CA ALA A 17 -13.24 -19.53 -0.10
C ALA A 17 -14.12 -19.92 1.10
N GLU A 18 -15.05 -19.05 1.50
CA GLU A 18 -16.02 -19.29 2.59
C GLU A 18 -16.96 -20.45 2.27
N GLU A 19 -17.52 -20.49 1.06
CA GLU A 19 -18.44 -21.55 0.64
C GLU A 19 -17.75 -22.92 0.69
N LEU A 20 -16.55 -23.03 0.11
CA LEU A 20 -15.76 -24.26 0.12
C LEU A 20 -15.43 -24.72 1.54
N LEU A 21 -15.03 -23.80 2.41
CA LEU A 21 -14.72 -24.12 3.81
C LEU A 21 -15.97 -24.54 4.59
N THR A 22 -17.13 -23.96 4.27
CA THR A 22 -18.41 -24.34 4.86
C THR A 22 -18.81 -25.75 4.43
N GLN A 23 -18.66 -26.09 3.15
CA GLN A 23 -18.86 -27.46 2.66
C GLN A 23 -17.92 -28.46 3.34
N GLU A 24 -16.65 -28.11 3.57
CA GLU A 24 -15.70 -28.96 4.32
C GLU A 24 -16.13 -29.18 5.78
N ILE A 25 -16.74 -28.17 6.42
CA ILE A 25 -17.26 -28.24 7.79
C ILE A 25 -18.55 -29.06 7.85
N ASP A 26 -19.45 -28.89 6.89
CA ASP A 26 -20.71 -29.66 6.81
C ASP A 26 -20.45 -31.15 6.57
N ALA A 27 -19.43 -31.46 5.74
CA ALA A 27 -18.99 -32.83 5.51
C ALA A 27 -18.30 -33.46 6.74
N ASN A 28 -17.62 -32.66 7.55
CA ASN A 28 -16.98 -33.10 8.79
C ASN A 28 -16.96 -31.99 9.84
N SER A 29 -17.92 -32.04 10.77
CA SER A 29 -18.08 -31.01 11.82
C SER A 29 -16.94 -30.95 12.84
N ASP A 30 -16.02 -31.94 12.85
CA ASP A 30 -14.82 -31.98 13.67
C ASP A 30 -13.55 -31.52 12.90
N ASN A 31 -13.71 -30.98 11.69
CA ASN A 31 -12.58 -30.49 10.90
C ASN A 31 -12.07 -29.13 11.43
N TYR A 32 -11.29 -29.16 12.51
CA TYR A 32 -10.73 -27.97 13.15
C TYR A 32 -9.93 -27.08 12.20
N ARG A 33 -9.31 -27.65 11.16
CA ARG A 33 -8.51 -26.89 10.18
C ARG A 33 -9.39 -26.01 9.30
N SER A 34 -10.57 -26.50 8.90
CA SER A 34 -11.50 -25.71 8.09
C SER A 34 -12.12 -24.57 8.89
N TYR A 35 -12.43 -24.79 10.17
CA TYR A 35 -12.80 -23.69 11.09
C TYR A 35 -11.69 -22.63 11.20
N ALA A 36 -10.43 -23.03 11.42
CA ALA A 36 -9.33 -22.06 11.51
C ALA A 36 -9.13 -21.29 10.19
N ASN A 37 -9.20 -21.96 9.05
CA ASN A 37 -9.07 -21.29 7.75
C ASN A 37 -10.28 -20.36 7.48
N ARG A 38 -11.50 -20.75 7.87
CA ARG A 38 -12.70 -19.92 7.68
C ARG A 38 -12.69 -18.70 8.59
N SER A 39 -12.15 -18.84 9.80
CA SER A 39 -11.85 -17.70 10.67
C SER A 39 -10.99 -16.64 9.98
N VAL A 40 -9.94 -17.05 9.27
CA VAL A 40 -9.10 -16.12 8.48
C VAL A 40 -9.90 -15.44 7.36
N VAL A 41 -10.76 -16.19 6.65
CA VAL A 41 -11.63 -15.62 5.60
C VAL A 41 -12.61 -14.60 6.19
N MET A 42 -13.24 -14.91 7.33
CA MET A 42 -14.14 -13.98 8.04
C MET A 42 -13.39 -12.73 8.51
N ALA A 43 -12.18 -12.89 9.05
CA ALA A 43 -11.32 -11.78 9.43
C ALA A 43 -11.00 -10.86 8.23
N ARG A 44 -10.75 -11.43 7.05
CA ARG A 44 -10.54 -10.65 5.81
C ARG A 44 -11.79 -9.93 5.31
N LYS A 45 -12.98 -10.44 5.64
CA LYS A 45 -14.26 -9.75 5.42
C LYS A 45 -14.57 -8.71 6.50
N LEU A 46 -13.65 -8.49 7.45
CA LEU A 46 -13.82 -7.63 8.64
C LEU A 46 -14.93 -8.12 9.58
N ASP A 47 -15.35 -9.39 9.45
CA ASP A 47 -16.34 -10.03 10.30
C ASP A 47 -15.63 -10.70 11.48
N TRP A 48 -15.22 -9.86 12.44
CA TRP A 48 -14.36 -10.29 13.55
C TRP A 48 -15.06 -11.18 14.56
N ASP A 49 -16.38 -11.10 14.66
CA ASP A 49 -17.19 -11.92 15.56
C ASP A 49 -17.22 -13.36 15.05
N HIS A 50 -17.63 -13.58 13.80
CA HIS A 50 -17.59 -14.90 13.19
C HIS A 50 -16.15 -15.45 13.11
N ALA A 51 -15.17 -14.59 12.84
CA ALA A 51 -13.77 -15.00 12.87
C ALA A 51 -13.34 -15.54 14.24
N LEU A 52 -13.73 -14.88 15.33
CA LEU A 52 -13.39 -15.32 16.68
C LEU A 52 -14.13 -16.60 17.08
N ASP A 53 -15.39 -16.73 16.67
CA ASP A 53 -16.20 -17.92 16.94
C ASP A 53 -15.61 -19.16 16.24
N ASP A 54 -15.30 -19.05 14.94
CA ASP A 54 -14.65 -20.13 14.18
C ASP A 54 -13.27 -20.49 14.75
N ALA A 55 -12.45 -19.51 15.14
CA ALA A 55 -11.16 -19.78 15.76
C ALA A 55 -11.31 -20.49 17.11
N THR A 56 -12.32 -20.09 17.90
CA THR A 56 -12.62 -20.70 19.20
C THR A 56 -13.13 -22.12 19.02
N LYS A 57 -14.01 -22.36 18.05
CA LYS A 57 -14.51 -23.69 17.70
C LYS A 57 -13.37 -24.60 17.24
N SER A 58 -12.49 -24.13 16.36
CA SER A 58 -11.28 -24.84 15.95
C SER A 58 -10.44 -25.31 17.15
N LEU A 59 -10.12 -24.38 18.05
CA LEU A 59 -9.31 -24.68 19.24
C LEU A 59 -10.01 -25.59 20.26
N SER A 60 -11.34 -25.56 20.33
CA SER A 60 -12.12 -26.46 21.17
C SER A 60 -12.10 -27.92 20.70
N ILE A 61 -11.98 -28.13 19.38
CA ILE A 61 -11.83 -29.46 18.78
C ILE A 61 -10.39 -29.92 18.93
N GLN A 62 -9.43 -29.10 18.47
CA GLN A 62 -8.01 -29.42 18.58
C GLN A 62 -7.16 -28.14 18.65
N PRO A 63 -6.40 -27.93 19.75
CA PRO A 63 -5.39 -26.89 19.82
C PRO A 63 -4.35 -27.05 18.70
N SER A 64 -4.07 -25.96 17.98
CA SER A 64 -3.15 -25.98 16.84
C SER A 64 -2.53 -24.61 16.60
N LEU A 65 -1.37 -24.59 15.91
CA LEU A 65 -0.69 -23.36 15.50
C LEU A 65 -1.64 -22.41 14.74
N MET A 66 -2.34 -22.92 13.73
CA MET A 66 -3.25 -22.11 12.91
C MET A 66 -4.49 -21.67 13.69
N GLY A 67 -5.03 -22.49 14.59
CA GLY A 67 -6.15 -22.07 15.44
C GLY A 67 -5.80 -20.89 16.34
N TYR A 68 -4.61 -20.91 16.95
CA TYR A 68 -4.14 -19.79 17.78
C TYR A 68 -3.75 -18.55 16.97
N ILE A 69 -3.16 -18.72 15.78
CA ILE A 69 -2.91 -17.62 14.84
C ILE A 69 -4.23 -16.94 14.46
N SER A 70 -5.24 -17.72 14.05
CA SER A 70 -6.55 -17.22 13.63
C SER A 70 -7.25 -16.48 14.77
N LYS A 71 -7.20 -17.03 15.98
CA LYS A 71 -7.70 -16.36 17.18
C LYS A 71 -6.98 -15.04 17.46
N GLY A 72 -5.65 -15.01 17.36
CA GLY A 72 -4.87 -13.79 17.53
C GLY A 72 -5.24 -12.70 16.54
N ILE A 73 -5.42 -13.05 15.26
CA ILE A 73 -5.86 -12.13 14.19
C ILE A 73 -7.27 -11.59 14.49
N ALA A 74 -8.24 -12.46 14.81
CA ALA A 74 -9.60 -12.04 15.12
C ALA A 74 -9.66 -11.09 16.34
N LEU A 75 -8.92 -11.41 17.41
CA LEU A 75 -8.83 -10.57 18.61
C LEU A 75 -8.19 -9.21 18.32
N CYS A 76 -7.19 -9.14 17.43
CA CYS A 76 -6.63 -7.87 16.98
C CYS A 76 -7.66 -7.00 16.25
N GLY A 77 -8.46 -7.58 15.35
CA GLY A 77 -9.56 -6.87 14.68
C GLY A 77 -10.59 -6.33 15.66
N LYS A 78 -10.88 -7.08 16.73
CA LYS A 78 -11.71 -6.63 17.87
C LYS A 78 -11.02 -5.66 18.84
N LYS A 79 -9.77 -5.26 18.57
CA LYS A 79 -8.94 -4.40 19.44
C LYS A 79 -8.67 -4.98 20.83
N GLN A 80 -8.80 -6.29 21.00
CA GLN A 80 -8.52 -7.03 22.24
C GLN A 80 -7.03 -7.44 22.29
N VAL A 81 -6.15 -6.43 22.30
CA VAL A 81 -4.71 -6.59 22.08
C VAL A 81 -4.03 -7.50 23.12
N ARG A 82 -4.46 -7.44 24.39
CA ARG A 82 -3.87 -8.29 25.45
C ARG A 82 -4.16 -9.77 25.19
N ASP A 83 -5.40 -10.09 24.85
CA ASP A 83 -5.82 -11.46 24.56
C ASP A 83 -5.23 -11.96 23.24
N ALA A 84 -5.11 -11.08 22.24
CA ALA A 84 -4.43 -11.38 20.98
C ALA A 84 -2.97 -11.77 21.22
N ASN A 85 -2.24 -11.00 22.04
CA ASN A 85 -0.87 -11.33 22.42
C ASN A 85 -0.79 -12.71 23.07
N ARG A 86 -1.68 -13.00 24.03
CA ARG A 86 -1.73 -14.32 24.67
C ARG A 86 -2.01 -15.45 23.68
N ALA A 87 -2.88 -15.23 22.69
CA ALA A 87 -3.14 -16.21 21.64
C ALA A 87 -1.89 -16.47 20.78
N PHE A 88 -1.17 -15.42 20.37
CA PHE A 88 0.09 -15.59 19.64
C PHE A 88 1.17 -16.26 20.48
N ASP A 89 1.24 -15.96 21.78
CA ASP A 89 2.21 -16.60 22.68
C ASP A 89 1.90 -18.10 22.81
N LEU A 90 0.62 -18.49 22.90
CA LEU A 90 0.20 -19.90 22.82
C LEU A 90 0.51 -20.53 21.45
N ALA A 91 0.36 -19.80 20.35
CA ALA A 91 0.74 -20.28 19.02
C ALA A 91 2.23 -20.65 18.98
N SER A 92 3.08 -19.88 19.66
CA SER A 92 4.53 -20.08 19.66
C SER A 92 4.96 -21.44 20.24
N ILE A 93 4.16 -22.02 21.15
CA ILE A 93 4.38 -23.35 21.73
C ILE A 93 4.35 -24.44 20.64
N PHE A 94 3.55 -24.23 19.58
CA PHE A 94 3.42 -25.17 18.46
C PHE A 94 4.51 -24.99 17.39
N SER A 95 5.42 -24.03 17.56
CA SER A 95 6.55 -23.85 16.64
C SER A 95 7.64 -24.92 16.79
N ALA A 96 7.62 -25.70 17.87
CA ALA A 96 8.62 -26.71 18.20
C ALA A 96 10.08 -26.20 18.21
N GLY A 97 10.28 -24.89 18.35
CA GLY A 97 11.60 -24.27 18.27
C GLY A 97 12.14 -24.08 16.86
N ASP A 98 11.35 -24.37 15.81
CA ASP A 98 11.75 -24.15 14.42
C ASP A 98 11.89 -22.63 14.15
N PRO A 99 13.10 -22.12 13.83
CA PRO A 99 13.33 -20.70 13.65
C PRO A 99 12.46 -20.08 12.56
N LYS A 100 12.16 -20.83 11.49
CA LYS A 100 11.32 -20.34 10.39
C LYS A 100 9.89 -20.10 10.85
N THR A 101 9.32 -21.05 11.59
CA THR A 101 7.96 -20.94 12.15
C THR A 101 7.88 -19.82 13.19
N ILE A 102 8.93 -19.65 14.01
CA ILE A 102 9.02 -18.54 14.98
C ILE A 102 9.04 -17.18 14.27
N HIS A 103 9.90 -17.01 13.27
CA HIS A 103 9.97 -15.76 12.50
C HIS A 103 8.65 -15.50 11.75
N PHE A 104 8.06 -16.54 11.15
CA PHE A 104 6.76 -16.45 10.48
C PHE A 104 5.66 -15.97 11.43
N LEU A 105 5.56 -16.58 12.62
CA LEU A 105 4.61 -16.18 13.65
C LEU A 105 4.85 -14.74 14.12
N PHE A 106 6.11 -14.34 14.31
CA PHE A 106 6.47 -12.97 14.68
C PHE A 106 5.96 -11.95 13.66
N LEU A 107 6.07 -12.27 12.37
CA LEU A 107 5.64 -11.41 11.28
C LEU A 107 4.11 -11.33 11.17
N ILE A 108 3.41 -12.45 11.34
CA ILE A 108 1.94 -12.47 11.46
C ILE A 108 1.50 -11.59 12.61
N LYS A 109 2.10 -11.77 13.79
CA LYS A 109 1.82 -10.97 14.99
C LYS A 109 2.07 -9.49 14.73
N SER A 110 3.13 -9.15 14.00
CA SER A 110 3.48 -7.77 13.62
C SER A 110 2.39 -7.13 12.76
N ILE A 111 1.93 -7.79 11.70
CA ILE A 111 0.84 -7.28 10.85
C ILE A 111 -0.47 -7.16 11.64
N ALA A 112 -0.82 -8.21 12.38
CA ALA A 112 -2.07 -8.25 13.13
C ALA A 112 -2.10 -7.19 14.24
N LEU A 113 -0.99 -6.91 14.92
CA LEU A 113 -0.94 -5.84 15.94
C LEU A 113 -0.85 -4.44 15.33
N PHE A 114 -0.32 -4.32 14.12
CA PHE A 114 -0.32 -3.06 13.41
C PHE A 114 -1.75 -2.55 13.17
N SER A 115 -2.71 -3.42 12.84
CA SER A 115 -4.13 -3.03 12.73
C SER A 115 -4.76 -2.59 14.05
N ALA A 116 -4.10 -2.85 15.19
CA ALA A 116 -4.50 -2.39 16.52
C ALA A 116 -3.79 -1.08 16.98
N ASN A 117 -3.29 -0.28 16.04
CA ASN A 117 -2.68 1.05 16.27
C ASN A 117 -1.33 1.05 17.01
N GLN A 118 -0.59 -0.07 16.98
CA GLN A 118 0.76 -0.18 17.57
C GLN A 118 1.89 0.03 16.54
N HIS A 119 1.71 0.99 15.63
CA HIS A 119 2.53 1.13 14.42
C HIS A 119 4.03 1.30 14.66
N ALA A 120 4.42 2.28 15.50
CA ALA A 120 5.84 2.61 15.73
C ALA A 120 6.59 1.45 16.40
N GLU A 121 5.95 0.79 17.36
CA GLU A 121 6.49 -0.35 18.07
C GLU A 121 6.66 -1.56 17.13
N THR A 122 5.67 -1.83 16.28
CA THR A 122 5.76 -2.89 15.27
C THR A 122 6.93 -2.65 14.31
N MET A 123 7.08 -1.42 13.79
CA MET A 123 8.17 -1.09 12.86
C MET A 123 9.55 -1.22 13.52
N ARG A 124 9.69 -0.77 14.77
CA ARG A 124 10.92 -0.93 15.55
C ARG A 124 11.29 -2.41 15.71
N ARG A 125 10.32 -3.23 16.12
CA ARG A 125 10.54 -4.68 16.31
C ARG A 125 10.91 -5.42 15.02
N LEU A 126 10.32 -5.05 13.88
CA LEU A 126 10.70 -5.62 12.59
C LEU A 126 12.16 -5.31 12.22
N ARG A 127 12.60 -4.07 12.43
CA ARG A 127 13.99 -3.66 12.18
C ARG A 127 14.97 -4.35 13.11
N GLU A 128 14.61 -4.51 14.39
CA GLU A 128 15.41 -5.26 15.37
C GLU A 128 15.55 -6.72 14.98
N LEU A 129 14.47 -7.39 14.56
CA LEU A 129 14.55 -8.76 14.06
C LEU A 129 15.44 -8.87 12.82
N ALA A 130 15.27 -7.95 11.86
CA ALA A 130 16.05 -7.93 10.63
C ALA A 130 17.57 -7.75 10.90
N ALA A 131 17.92 -6.97 11.91
CA ALA A 131 19.30 -6.71 12.33
C ALA A 131 19.90 -7.85 13.17
N ALA A 132 19.08 -8.52 13.98
CA ALA A 132 19.53 -9.62 14.84
C ALA A 132 19.68 -10.95 14.08
N CYS A 133 18.98 -11.12 12.96
CA CYS A 133 18.99 -12.37 12.20
C CYS A 133 20.11 -12.40 11.15
N LEU A 134 20.83 -13.52 11.06
CA LEU A 134 21.78 -13.81 9.96
C LEU A 134 21.10 -14.50 8.77
N ASP A 135 19.82 -14.88 8.90
CA ASP A 135 19.06 -15.53 7.83
C ASP A 135 18.55 -14.49 6.83
N VAL A 136 19.14 -14.52 5.63
CA VAL A 136 18.83 -13.60 4.53
C VAL A 136 17.34 -13.60 4.18
N HIS A 137 16.67 -14.76 4.28
CA HIS A 137 15.24 -14.87 3.99
C HIS A 137 14.39 -14.10 5.01
N THR A 138 14.68 -14.26 6.30
CA THR A 138 13.99 -13.53 7.38
C THR A 138 14.23 -12.03 7.27
N THR A 139 15.46 -11.60 7.00
CA THR A 139 15.79 -10.18 6.77
C THR A 139 15.01 -9.61 5.58
N LEU A 140 14.95 -10.35 4.47
CA LEU A 140 14.18 -9.96 3.29
C LEU A 140 12.69 -9.82 3.60
N LEU A 141 12.13 -10.78 4.32
CA LEU A 141 10.71 -10.80 4.70
C LEU A 141 10.36 -9.66 5.68
N CYS A 142 11.26 -9.31 6.61
CA CYS A 142 11.08 -8.13 7.47
C CYS A 142 11.04 -6.84 6.64
N ARG A 143 11.91 -6.69 5.64
CA ARG A 143 11.91 -5.53 4.74
C ARG A 143 10.65 -5.46 3.88
N ILE A 144 10.21 -6.60 3.32
CA ILE A 144 8.94 -6.68 2.58
C ILE A 144 7.77 -6.26 3.48
N MET A 145 7.78 -6.71 4.73
CA MET A 145 6.75 -6.34 5.69
C MET A 145 6.78 -4.85 6.01
N GLU A 146 7.97 -4.27 6.17
CA GLU A 146 8.15 -2.83 6.40
C GLU A 146 7.55 -2.00 5.26
N VAL A 147 7.77 -2.41 3.99
CA VAL A 147 7.15 -1.78 2.81
C VAL A 147 5.63 -1.84 2.91
N TYR A 148 5.08 -3.02 3.19
CA TYR A 148 3.64 -3.21 3.32
C TYR A 148 3.04 -2.32 4.43
N LEU A 149 3.67 -2.27 5.61
CA LEU A 149 3.21 -1.45 6.72
C LEU A 149 3.26 0.05 6.41
N HIS A 150 4.29 0.52 5.70
CA HIS A 150 4.33 1.90 5.21
C HIS A 150 3.19 2.21 4.24
N ILE A 151 2.83 1.29 3.35
CA ILE A 151 1.65 1.48 2.48
C ILE A 151 0.37 1.57 3.30
N GLN A 152 0.21 0.73 4.34
CA GLN A 152 -0.95 0.80 5.23
C GLN A 152 -1.03 2.12 6.00
N LEU A 153 0.10 2.63 6.51
CA LEU A 153 0.16 3.96 7.12
C LEU A 153 -0.24 5.07 6.13
N GLY A 154 0.26 4.99 4.89
CA GLY A 154 -0.10 5.95 3.86
C GLY A 154 -1.59 5.92 3.51
N ASN A 155 -2.20 4.74 3.42
CA ASN A 155 -3.64 4.60 3.21
C ASN A 155 -4.45 5.21 4.38
N SER A 156 -4.07 4.90 5.62
CA SER A 156 -4.71 5.46 6.82
C SER A 156 -4.58 7.00 6.86
N ALA A 157 -3.43 7.54 6.47
CA ALA A 157 -3.25 8.99 6.36
C ALA A 157 -4.15 9.60 5.28
N LEU A 158 -4.36 8.93 4.13
CA LEU A 158 -5.32 9.38 3.11
C LEU A 158 -6.76 9.34 3.63
N ASP A 159 -7.17 8.32 4.38
CA ASP A 159 -8.50 8.22 4.98
C ASP A 159 -8.77 9.36 5.97
N ARG A 160 -7.71 9.88 6.63
CA ARG A 160 -7.75 11.07 7.48
C ARG A 160 -7.58 12.40 6.73
N ALA A 161 -7.50 12.37 5.39
CA ALA A 161 -7.22 13.52 4.54
C ALA A 161 -5.88 14.23 4.86
N CYS A 162 -4.83 13.48 5.19
CA CYS A 162 -3.47 13.95 5.45
C CYS A 162 -2.51 13.57 4.29
N PRO A 163 -2.59 14.22 3.11
CA PRO A 163 -1.86 13.79 1.92
C PRO A 163 -0.34 13.94 2.03
N THR A 164 0.18 14.90 2.81
CA THR A 164 1.62 15.04 3.06
C THR A 164 2.17 13.85 3.85
N GLU A 165 1.51 13.47 4.95
CA GLU A 165 1.87 12.29 5.75
C GLU A 165 1.77 11.01 4.90
N ALA A 166 0.73 10.91 4.06
CA ALA A 166 0.59 9.79 3.15
C ALA A 166 1.75 9.71 2.14
N ALA A 167 2.14 10.84 1.54
CA ALA A 167 3.25 10.91 0.61
C ALA A 167 4.58 10.50 1.27
N ASP A 168 4.82 10.91 2.51
CA ASP A 168 6.02 10.54 3.26
C ASP A 168 6.07 9.03 3.54
N HIS A 169 4.93 8.44 3.93
CA HIS A 169 4.83 7.00 4.13
C HIS A 169 5.02 6.20 2.84
N PHE A 170 4.39 6.60 1.73
CA PHE A 170 4.61 5.92 0.45
C PHE A 170 6.03 6.11 -0.08
N THR A 171 6.67 7.25 0.18
CA THR A 171 8.09 7.46 -0.12
C THR A 171 8.98 6.52 0.68
N ALA A 172 8.73 6.37 1.99
CA ALA A 172 9.43 5.40 2.81
C ALA A 172 9.22 3.95 2.31
N ALA A 173 8.01 3.60 1.87
CA ALA A 173 7.72 2.30 1.27
C ALA A 173 8.56 2.05 0.00
N VAL A 174 8.59 3.02 -0.93
CA VAL A 174 9.36 2.93 -2.17
C VAL A 174 10.86 2.77 -1.89
N ASN A 175 11.41 3.60 -1.01
CA ASN A 175 12.84 3.57 -0.67
C ASN A 175 13.24 2.25 -0.01
N THR A 176 12.43 1.76 0.93
CA THR A 176 12.66 0.48 1.60
C THR A 176 12.58 -0.68 0.62
N GLY A 177 11.62 -0.62 -0.30
CA GLY A 177 11.27 -1.64 -1.27
C GLY A 177 12.00 -1.57 -2.62
N ALA A 178 13.03 -0.74 -2.79
CA ALA A 178 13.71 -0.57 -4.08
C ALA A 178 14.22 -1.89 -4.70
N PHE A 179 14.52 -2.90 -3.88
CA PHE A 179 14.94 -4.23 -4.32
C PHE A 179 13.81 -5.05 -4.99
N LEU A 180 12.55 -4.69 -4.74
CA LEU A 180 11.37 -5.36 -5.31
C LEU A 180 11.09 -4.94 -6.76
N SER A 181 11.77 -3.93 -7.30
CA SER A 181 11.49 -3.44 -8.65
C SER A 181 11.93 -4.40 -9.77
N LYS A 182 12.70 -5.45 -9.44
CA LYS A 182 13.32 -6.39 -10.42
C LYS A 182 13.26 -7.86 -10.01
N SER A 183 12.54 -8.20 -8.93
CA SER A 183 12.54 -9.56 -8.37
C SER A 183 11.14 -10.11 -8.23
N ALA A 184 10.88 -11.27 -8.83
CA ALA A 184 9.69 -12.05 -8.54
C ALA A 184 9.74 -12.50 -7.08
N ILE A 185 8.64 -12.32 -6.38
CA ILE A 185 8.50 -12.66 -4.97
C ILE A 185 8.18 -14.16 -4.87
N ASP A 186 8.94 -14.88 -4.05
CA ASP A 186 8.87 -16.34 -3.86
C ASP A 186 7.45 -16.85 -3.50
N SER A 187 7.10 -18.07 -3.88
CA SER A 187 5.89 -18.77 -3.41
C SER A 187 5.72 -18.75 -1.87
N LYS A 188 6.81 -18.58 -1.11
CA LYS A 188 6.80 -18.53 0.36
C LYS A 188 6.04 -17.34 0.96
N TYR A 189 5.73 -16.30 0.18
CA TYR A 189 4.97 -15.13 0.64
C TYR A 189 3.45 -15.32 0.50
N GLU A 190 3.02 -16.36 -0.23
CA GLU A 190 1.61 -16.66 -0.48
C GLU A 190 0.81 -16.87 0.81
N GLU A 191 1.43 -17.32 1.90
CA GLU A 191 0.71 -17.51 3.16
C GLU A 191 0.31 -16.19 3.83
N PHE A 192 1.13 -15.15 3.69
CA PHE A 192 0.71 -13.80 4.10
C PHE A 192 -0.38 -13.23 3.18
N MET A 193 -0.37 -13.58 1.88
CA MET A 193 -1.45 -13.20 0.96
C MET A 193 -2.77 -13.86 1.35
N VAL A 194 -2.72 -15.14 1.76
CA VAL A 194 -3.89 -15.85 2.29
C VAL A 194 -4.41 -15.17 3.55
N LEU A 195 -3.53 -14.90 4.53
CA LEU A 195 -3.91 -14.41 5.85
C LEU A 195 -4.42 -12.96 5.83
N PHE A 196 -3.79 -12.10 5.03
CA PHE A 196 -3.99 -10.65 5.11
C PHE A 196 -4.40 -10.01 3.78
N GLY A 197 -4.44 -10.76 2.67
CA GLY A 197 -4.73 -10.22 1.35
C GLY A 197 -3.65 -9.31 0.79
N CYS A 198 -2.43 -9.35 1.33
CA CYS A 198 -1.33 -8.54 0.85
C CYS A 198 -0.88 -9.05 -0.53
N ASP A 199 -1.06 -8.27 -1.60
CA ASP A 199 -0.43 -8.61 -2.86
C ASP A 199 1.04 -8.17 -2.83
N PHE A 200 1.92 -9.11 -2.51
CA PHE A 200 3.33 -8.79 -2.41
C PHE A 200 3.94 -8.45 -3.77
N ASN A 201 3.48 -9.09 -4.84
CA ASN A 201 4.09 -9.03 -6.17
C ASN A 201 4.12 -7.60 -6.72
N PHE A 202 3.14 -6.78 -6.34
CA PHE A 202 3.02 -5.42 -6.82
C PHE A 202 3.25 -4.37 -5.72
N LEU A 203 3.88 -4.71 -4.58
CA LEU A 203 4.08 -3.71 -3.50
C LEU A 203 4.83 -2.47 -3.97
N TRP A 204 5.94 -2.66 -4.68
CA TRP A 204 6.76 -1.53 -5.13
C TRP A 204 6.03 -0.68 -6.17
N GLN A 205 5.32 -1.32 -7.09
CA GLN A 205 4.47 -0.63 -8.07
C GLN A 205 3.36 0.15 -7.36
N THR A 206 2.61 -0.52 -6.48
CA THR A 206 1.50 0.05 -5.70
C THR A 206 1.98 1.23 -4.86
N ALA A 207 3.14 1.12 -4.20
CA ALA A 207 3.74 2.19 -3.42
C ALA A 207 4.07 3.40 -4.29
N ASN A 208 4.70 3.21 -5.46
CA ASN A 208 5.02 4.32 -6.36
C ASN A 208 3.77 5.00 -6.91
N GLN A 209 2.77 4.23 -7.32
CA GLN A 209 1.52 4.78 -7.82
C GLN A 209 0.83 5.62 -6.73
N LYS A 210 0.69 5.07 -5.51
CA LYS A 210 0.11 5.78 -4.37
C LYS A 210 0.94 7.00 -3.95
N ARG A 211 2.27 6.93 -4.02
CA ARG A 211 3.17 8.07 -3.79
C ARG A 211 2.89 9.22 -4.74
N CYS A 212 2.78 8.96 -6.04
CA CYS A 212 2.50 9.99 -7.04
C CYS A 212 1.16 10.69 -6.77
N HIS A 213 0.11 9.91 -6.50
CA HIS A 213 -1.21 10.41 -6.13
C HIS A 213 -1.20 11.24 -4.83
N ALA A 214 -0.51 10.77 -3.79
CA ALA A 214 -0.42 11.48 -2.52
C ALA A 214 0.37 12.79 -2.63
N LEU A 215 1.49 12.80 -3.38
CA LEU A 215 2.26 14.01 -3.67
C LEU A 215 1.44 15.04 -4.43
N LEU A 216 0.66 14.60 -5.42
CA LEU A 216 -0.23 15.46 -6.19
C LEU A 216 -1.29 16.10 -5.26
N ARG A 217 -1.95 15.30 -4.42
CA ARG A 217 -2.92 15.79 -3.43
C ARG A 217 -2.30 16.71 -2.38
N ALA A 218 -1.01 16.55 -2.09
CA ALA A 218 -0.26 17.42 -1.18
C ALA A 218 0.22 18.72 -1.85
N GLY A 219 0.00 18.91 -3.16
CA GLY A 219 0.47 20.07 -3.92
C GLY A 219 2.00 20.07 -4.16
N ARG A 220 2.69 18.95 -3.91
CA ARG A 220 4.15 18.81 -4.04
C ARG A 220 4.55 18.51 -5.50
N LEU A 221 4.20 19.41 -6.43
CA LEU A 221 4.28 19.17 -7.87
C LEU A 221 5.69 18.81 -8.37
N ALA A 222 6.74 19.44 -7.86
CA ALA A 222 8.11 19.10 -8.25
C ALA A 222 8.44 17.62 -7.96
N GLU A 223 8.06 17.17 -6.77
CA GLU A 223 8.29 15.79 -6.32
C GLU A 223 7.40 14.78 -7.05
N VAL A 224 6.24 15.20 -7.59
CA VAL A 224 5.42 14.34 -8.47
C VAL A 224 6.22 13.93 -9.72
N PHE A 225 6.90 14.87 -10.37
CA PHE A 225 7.69 14.59 -11.57
C PHE A 225 8.86 13.65 -11.26
N GLU A 226 9.60 13.94 -10.18
CA GLU A 226 10.69 13.09 -9.71
C GLU A 226 10.19 11.67 -9.38
N ALA A 227 9.05 11.56 -8.70
CA ALA A 227 8.48 10.27 -8.33
C ALA A 227 8.03 9.44 -9.54
N TYR A 228 7.37 10.08 -10.51
CA TYR A 228 6.90 9.43 -11.73
C TYR A 228 8.08 9.01 -12.63
N GLN A 229 9.08 9.87 -12.78
CA GLN A 229 10.30 9.56 -13.53
C GLN A 229 11.05 8.39 -12.88
N TYR A 230 11.27 8.45 -11.57
CA TYR A 230 11.91 7.35 -10.82
C TYR A 230 11.19 6.01 -11.04
N MET A 231 9.86 6.00 -10.97
CA MET A 231 9.07 4.79 -11.21
C MET A 231 9.28 4.25 -12.63
N THR A 232 9.32 5.13 -13.62
CA THR A 232 9.53 4.77 -15.03
C THR A 232 10.93 4.19 -15.26
N ASP A 233 11.96 4.82 -14.69
CA ASP A 233 13.36 4.43 -14.85
C ASP A 233 13.68 3.08 -14.16
N MET A 234 13.02 2.81 -13.04
CA MET A 234 13.24 1.59 -12.26
C MET A 234 12.39 0.39 -12.71
N SER A 235 11.39 0.61 -13.58
CA SER A 235 10.48 -0.42 -14.08
C SER A 235 11.09 -1.19 -15.25
N ASP A 236 10.93 -2.52 -15.25
CA ASP A 236 11.16 -3.34 -16.45
C ASP A 236 10.00 -3.23 -17.45
N GLU A 237 10.15 -3.81 -18.64
CA GLU A 237 9.13 -3.71 -19.69
C GLU A 237 7.78 -4.32 -19.30
N THR A 238 7.80 -5.39 -18.49
CA THR A 238 6.57 -6.00 -17.94
C THR A 238 5.86 -5.04 -16.98
N THR A 239 6.60 -4.41 -16.07
CA THR A 239 6.06 -3.44 -15.12
C THR A 239 5.54 -2.21 -15.83
N LYS A 240 6.25 -1.71 -16.85
CA LYS A 240 5.78 -0.59 -17.69
C LYS A 240 4.48 -0.94 -18.40
N ALA A 241 4.38 -2.13 -19.00
CA ALA A 241 3.15 -2.60 -19.63
C ALA A 241 1.98 -2.67 -18.64
N ASN A 242 2.22 -3.21 -17.44
CA ASN A 242 1.22 -3.26 -16.37
C ASN A 242 0.80 -1.88 -15.84
N CYS A 243 1.65 -0.86 -16.01
CA CYS A 243 1.38 0.51 -15.55
C CYS A 243 0.77 1.41 -16.62
N LEU A 244 0.67 0.97 -17.89
CA LEU A 244 0.33 1.86 -19.01
C LEU A 244 -0.99 2.62 -18.80
N ASP A 245 -2.06 1.90 -18.46
CA ASP A 245 -3.38 2.50 -18.23
C ASP A 245 -3.36 3.46 -17.03
N TRP A 246 -2.66 3.08 -15.97
CA TRP A 246 -2.47 3.94 -14.81
C TRP A 246 -1.71 5.22 -15.16
N SER A 247 -0.61 5.11 -15.91
CA SER A 247 0.22 6.24 -16.34
C SER A 247 -0.58 7.22 -17.20
N LEU A 248 -1.36 6.72 -18.17
CA LEU A 248 -2.23 7.54 -19.01
C LEU A 248 -3.28 8.28 -18.17
N GLY A 249 -3.90 7.58 -17.22
CA GLY A 249 -4.86 8.19 -16.28
C GLY A 249 -4.23 9.26 -15.41
N PHE A 250 -3.07 8.97 -14.81
CA PHE A 250 -2.37 9.87 -13.92
C PHE A 250 -1.88 11.14 -14.63
N ILE A 251 -1.35 11.02 -15.85
CA ILE A 251 -0.92 12.19 -16.65
C ILE A 251 -2.10 13.12 -16.94
N ARG A 252 -3.28 12.57 -17.26
CA ARG A 252 -4.49 13.39 -17.48
C ARG A 252 -4.90 14.14 -16.22
N GLU A 253 -4.90 13.48 -15.06
CA GLU A 253 -5.19 14.10 -13.76
C GLU A 253 -4.20 15.23 -13.46
N LEU A 254 -2.90 14.99 -13.66
CA LEU A 254 -1.85 15.97 -13.45
C LEU A 254 -2.05 17.22 -14.33
N SER A 255 -2.41 17.06 -15.61
CA SER A 255 -2.71 18.18 -16.50
C SER A 255 -3.89 19.01 -15.99
N THR A 256 -4.99 18.36 -15.59
CA THR A 256 -6.17 19.07 -15.05
C THR A 256 -5.87 19.84 -13.75
N SER A 257 -4.96 19.31 -12.92
CA SER A 257 -4.55 19.99 -11.69
C SER A 257 -3.76 21.27 -11.96
N ARG A 258 -2.97 21.33 -13.05
CA ARG A 258 -2.22 22.53 -13.44
C ARG A 258 -3.15 23.63 -13.94
N ASP A 259 -4.17 23.28 -14.71
CA ASP A 259 -5.14 24.24 -15.25
C ASP A 259 -6.05 24.85 -14.16
N SER A 260 -6.14 24.21 -12.99
CA SER A 260 -6.93 24.68 -11.84
C SER A 260 -6.20 25.69 -10.94
N VAL A 261 -4.90 25.91 -11.14
CA VAL A 261 -4.15 26.97 -10.45
C VAL A 261 -4.41 28.27 -11.22
N PRO A 262 -5.09 29.29 -10.64
CA PRO A 262 -5.28 30.54 -11.35
C PRO A 262 -3.91 31.16 -11.60
N ASN A 263 -3.59 31.39 -12.88
CA ASN A 263 -2.38 32.09 -13.30
C ASN A 263 -2.25 33.40 -12.52
N ALA A 264 -1.29 33.47 -11.60
CA ALA A 264 -0.86 34.72 -10.98
C ALA A 264 -0.02 35.60 -11.93
N ASP A 265 0.07 35.22 -13.22
CA ASP A 265 0.73 35.95 -14.30
C ASP A 265 -0.27 36.40 -15.38
N ALA A 266 -1.46 36.86 -14.97
CA ALA A 266 -2.24 37.74 -15.85
C ALA A 266 -1.59 39.13 -15.82
N THR A 267 -0.58 39.34 -16.66
CA THR A 267 -0.12 40.68 -17.04
C THR A 267 -1.32 41.45 -17.62
N PRO A 268 -1.58 42.69 -17.15
CA PRO A 268 -2.67 43.47 -17.69
C PRO A 268 -2.34 43.90 -19.11
N ASP A 269 -3.33 43.70 -19.97
CA ASP A 269 -3.42 44.04 -21.39
C ASP A 269 -2.95 45.49 -21.63
N ILE A 270 -1.80 45.67 -22.29
CA ILE A 270 -1.31 46.98 -22.75
C ILE A 270 -1.13 46.92 -24.27
N CYS A 271 -2.05 47.62 -24.93
CA CYS A 271 -1.95 48.28 -26.22
C CYS A 271 -1.79 47.41 -27.48
N LYS A 272 -2.94 47.22 -28.14
CA LYS A 272 -3.05 47.21 -29.61
C LYS A 272 -2.20 48.34 -30.22
N TYR A 273 -1.26 47.97 -31.08
CA TYR A 273 -0.92 48.75 -32.26
C TYR A 273 -0.70 47.77 -33.41
N GLU A 274 -1.78 47.55 -34.17
CA GLU A 274 -1.70 47.02 -35.53
C GLU A 274 -1.13 48.13 -36.41
N ASN A 275 -0.09 47.76 -37.17
CA ASN A 275 0.28 48.44 -38.40
C ASN A 275 -0.92 48.39 -39.34
N ASP A 276 -1.38 49.54 -39.80
CA ASP A 276 -1.90 49.65 -41.16
C ASP A 276 -1.47 50.97 -41.78
N SER A 277 -0.86 50.84 -42.96
CA SER A 277 -0.44 51.92 -43.83
C SER A 277 -1.66 52.44 -44.59
N LEU A 278 -1.74 53.76 -44.83
CA LEU A 278 -2.08 54.35 -46.14
C LEU A 278 -2.17 55.89 -46.08
N SER A 279 -1.29 56.50 -46.86
CA SER A 279 -1.52 57.61 -47.80
C SER A 279 -2.26 58.89 -47.39
N ASP A 280 -1.56 59.99 -47.67
CA ASP A 280 -2.00 61.16 -48.45
C ASP A 280 -2.44 62.47 -47.75
N ILE A 281 -1.61 63.50 -48.05
CA ILE A 281 -1.97 64.84 -48.56
C ILE A 281 -2.03 66.03 -47.58
N ASP A 282 -1.17 67.02 -47.89
CA ASP A 282 -1.21 68.49 -47.68
C ASP A 282 -1.30 69.06 -46.25
N SER A 283 -0.75 70.22 -45.90
CA SER A 283 0.04 71.29 -46.54
C SER A 283 0.60 72.21 -45.42
N ASP A 284 1.47 73.14 -45.80
CA ASP A 284 1.83 74.40 -45.11
C ASP A 284 2.88 74.32 -43.99
N ILE A 285 4.13 74.72 -44.26
CA ILE A 285 4.66 76.10 -44.23
C ILE A 285 4.63 76.67 -42.80
N ASP A 286 5.79 76.69 -42.14
CA ASP A 286 6.42 77.96 -41.77
C ASP A 286 7.89 77.77 -41.34
N ASN A 287 8.75 78.58 -41.97
CA ASN A 287 10.12 78.90 -41.57
C ASN A 287 10.07 79.78 -40.31
N VAL A 288 10.93 79.50 -39.32
CA VAL A 288 11.61 80.57 -38.57
C VAL A 288 13.03 80.12 -38.24
N ASP A 289 13.98 80.75 -38.92
CA ASP A 289 15.38 80.91 -38.52
C ASP A 289 15.49 81.65 -37.18
N ASP A 290 16.44 81.27 -36.33
CA ASP A 290 17.36 82.15 -35.58
C ASP A 290 18.10 81.30 -34.52
N VAL A 291 19.35 80.89 -34.73
CA VAL A 291 20.65 81.59 -34.54
C VAL A 291 20.97 81.92 -33.06
N ILE A 292 22.25 81.72 -32.71
CA ILE A 292 23.04 82.29 -31.59
C ILE A 292 23.02 81.42 -30.31
N TYR A 293 24.11 80.90 -29.72
CA TYR A 293 25.58 81.09 -29.79
C TYR A 293 26.28 79.73 -29.60
#